data_AF-A0A966PLV1-F1
#
_entry.id   AF-A0A966PLV1-F1
#
_cell.length_a   1.000
_cell.length_b   1.000
_cell.length_c   1.000
_cell.angle_alpha   90.00
_cell.angle_beta   90.00
_cell.angle_gamma   90.00
#
_symmetry.space_group_name_H-M   'P 1'
#
loop_
_entity.id
_entity.type
_entity.pdbx_description
1 polymer ?
#
loop_
_entity_poly.entity_id
_entity_poly.type
_entity_poly.pdbx_seq_one_letter_code
_entity_poly.pdbx_strand_id
1 'polypeptide(L)'
;MTLSLRPPHAPTPPLPMSRQEMLARGWDAIDVLLVTGDAHVDHPSFANGLIARLLEAAGYRVAVLAHNIDGFASDWDLPRDDVRMWTLVREFVTHQIYGLAHVRDAVNGLISSHVAAFRPDPHAISEKLSSIESSDPGDMMASLQKLLGDPELLLGAVRTPEQDRLRPRLDTVLSVVIGWSDYMTDLVGGRILGNPSRIAEAARRRRIDGGEETAFVERLLGVHITRQQVEIGRSFVDGVVQRAGTDGLTPLYGASENLPTPSELEAPGLWLARLEISGD
;
A
#
# COMPACT_ATOMS: atom_id res chain seq x y z
N MET A 1 12.76 26.37 28.06
CA MET A 1 12.50 24.96 28.42
C MET A 1 13.53 24.14 27.66
N THR A 2 14.64 23.81 28.31
CA THR A 2 15.79 23.14 27.71
C THR A 2 15.54 21.63 27.80
N LEU A 3 15.25 20.98 26.67
CA LEU A 3 15.17 19.53 26.60
C LEU A 3 16.54 18.96 26.99
N SER A 4 16.62 18.32 28.15
CA SER A 4 17.83 17.65 28.62
C SER A 4 18.02 16.38 27.80
N LEU A 5 18.71 16.49 26.67
CA LEU A 5 19.04 15.36 25.82
C LEU A 5 20.00 14.41 26.55
N ARG A 6 19.64 13.12 26.59
CA ARG A 6 20.48 12.03 27.12
C ARG A 6 21.87 12.02 26.45
N PRO A 7 22.91 11.52 27.13
CA PRO A 7 24.24 11.44 26.54
C PRO A 7 24.25 10.55 25.28
N PRO A 8 25.02 10.91 24.24
CA PRO A 8 24.86 10.42 22.87
C PRO A 8 25.25 8.95 22.61
N HIS A 9 25.65 8.17 23.61
CA HIS A 9 26.29 6.85 23.40
C HIS A 9 25.80 5.69 24.28
N ALA A 10 24.75 5.87 25.09
CA ALA A 10 24.07 4.72 25.69
C ALA A 10 23.01 4.19 24.72
N PRO A 11 22.99 2.89 24.37
CA PRO A 11 21.95 2.34 23.52
C PRO A 11 20.60 2.56 24.21
N THR A 12 19.71 3.30 23.54
CA THR A 12 18.38 3.56 24.05
C THR A 12 17.59 2.24 24.04
N PRO A 13 17.00 1.80 25.16
CA PRO A 13 16.21 0.57 25.17
C PRO A 13 15.01 0.70 24.21
N PRO A 14 14.64 -0.36 23.48
CA PRO A 14 13.54 -0.36 22.52
C PRO A 14 12.22 -0.02 23.20
N LEU A 15 11.36 0.78 22.55
CA LEU A 15 10.08 1.22 23.10
C LEU A 15 9.24 0.01 23.55
N PRO A 16 8.51 0.11 24.69
CA PRO A 16 7.70 -1.00 25.16
C PRO A 16 6.54 -1.25 24.20
N MET A 17 6.36 -2.52 23.82
CA MET A 17 5.25 -3.01 23.00
C MET A 17 4.34 -3.97 23.77
N SER A 18 4.67 -4.25 25.03
CA SER A 18 3.88 -5.10 25.92
C SER A 18 3.81 -4.55 27.34
N ARG A 19 2.79 -5.00 28.09
CA ARG A 19 2.65 -4.68 29.51
C ARG A 19 3.86 -5.18 30.32
N GLN A 20 4.45 -6.31 29.96
CA GLN A 20 5.63 -6.84 30.62
C GLN A 20 6.84 -5.91 30.45
N GLU A 21 7.05 -5.37 29.25
CA GLU A 21 8.13 -4.41 28.98
C GLU A 21 7.89 -3.05 29.66
N MET A 22 6.63 -2.60 29.76
CA MET A 22 6.28 -1.44 30.57
C MET A 22 6.66 -1.64 32.04
N LEU A 23 6.28 -2.77 32.62
CA LEU A 23 6.61 -3.11 34.01
C LEU A 23 8.11 -3.24 34.23
N ALA A 24 8.86 -3.80 33.26
CA ALA A 24 10.32 -3.86 33.30
C ALA A 24 10.99 -2.47 33.30
N ARG A 25 10.31 -1.44 32.77
CA ARG A 25 10.71 -0.03 32.84
C ARG A 25 10.23 0.67 34.12
N GLY A 26 9.51 -0.03 35.00
CA GLY A 26 8.87 0.54 36.18
C GLY A 26 7.63 1.39 35.87
N TRP A 27 7.03 1.20 34.69
CA TRP A 27 5.82 1.93 34.28
C TRP A 27 4.58 1.09 34.59
N ASP A 28 3.69 1.63 35.41
CA ASP A 28 2.37 1.08 35.71
C ASP A 28 1.29 1.53 34.71
N ALA A 29 1.55 2.65 34.03
CA ALA A 29 0.72 3.23 32.97
C ALA A 29 1.58 3.91 31.90
N ILE A 30 0.97 4.20 30.75
CA ILE A 30 1.53 5.03 29.68
C ILE A 30 0.73 6.33 29.55
N ASP A 31 1.39 7.37 29.06
CA ASP A 31 0.76 8.65 28.75
C ASP A 31 0.29 8.68 27.28
N VAL A 32 1.01 7.99 26.39
CA VAL A 32 0.69 7.90 24.96
C VAL A 32 0.85 6.47 24.45
N LEU A 33 -0.15 5.98 23.73
CA LEU A 33 -0.09 4.74 22.95
C LEU A 33 -0.08 5.08 21.46
N LEU A 34 0.99 4.70 20.76
CA LEU A 34 1.04 4.77 19.31
C LEU A 34 0.58 3.45 18.72
N VAL A 35 -0.62 3.43 18.13
CA VAL A 35 -1.15 2.26 17.42
C VAL A 35 -0.73 2.35 15.96
N THR A 36 -0.03 1.33 15.46
CA THR A 36 0.42 1.29 14.07
C THR A 36 -0.04 0.02 13.37
N GLY A 37 -0.51 0.19 12.14
CA GLY A 37 -0.74 -0.93 11.22
C GLY A 37 0.52 -1.37 10.46
N ASP A 38 1.63 -0.66 10.66
CA ASP A 38 2.89 -0.85 9.97
C ASP A 38 3.92 -1.56 10.87
N ALA A 39 5.08 -1.90 10.32
CA ALA A 39 6.19 -2.42 11.10
C ALA A 39 6.76 -1.35 12.02
N HIS A 40 6.97 -1.72 13.28
CA HIS A 40 7.68 -0.87 14.20
C HIS A 40 9.19 -1.06 14.06
N VAL A 41 9.85 -0.05 13.51
CA VAL A 41 11.31 0.14 13.60
C VAL A 41 11.58 1.35 14.45
N ASP A 42 12.41 1.17 15.46
CA ASP A 42 12.91 2.25 16.30
C ASP A 42 14.08 2.98 15.63
N HIS A 43 13.77 3.70 14.54
CA HIS A 43 14.74 4.43 13.73
C HIS A 43 14.15 5.77 13.25
N PRO A 44 14.94 6.87 13.18
CA PRO A 44 14.44 8.20 12.82
C PRO A 44 13.85 8.33 11.41
N SER A 45 14.16 7.39 10.50
CA SER A 45 13.53 7.33 9.17
C SER A 45 12.09 6.82 9.20
N PHE A 46 11.62 6.25 10.31
CA PHE A 46 10.27 5.75 10.46
C PHE A 46 9.47 6.70 11.35
N ALA A 47 8.35 7.22 10.84
CA ALA A 47 7.56 8.25 11.52
C ALA A 47 7.18 7.83 12.95
N ASN A 48 6.73 6.59 13.15
CA ASN A 48 6.36 6.09 14.47
C ASN A 48 7.55 6.06 15.44
N GLY A 49 8.74 5.64 14.98
CA GLY A 49 9.96 5.67 15.78
C GLY A 49 10.38 7.10 16.14
N LEU A 50 10.40 8.00 15.15
CA LEU A 50 10.73 9.41 15.36
C LEU A 50 9.77 10.10 16.33
N ILE A 51 8.46 9.97 16.12
CA ILE A 51 7.43 10.58 16.96
C ILE A 51 7.51 10.02 18.38
N ALA A 52 7.64 8.70 18.53
CA ALA A 52 7.75 8.07 19.84
C ALA A 52 8.97 8.59 20.62
N ARG A 53 10.14 8.67 19.95
CA ARG A 53 11.38 9.14 20.58
C ARG A 53 11.35 10.63 20.88
N LEU A 54 10.70 11.44 20.06
CA LEU A 54 10.48 12.85 20.34
C LEU A 54 9.60 13.05 21.59
N LEU A 55 8.52 12.29 21.71
CA LEU A 55 7.62 12.32 22.86
C LEU A 55 8.31 11.79 24.14
N GLU A 56 9.07 10.70 24.05
CA GLU A 56 9.85 10.19 25.18
C GLU A 56 10.92 11.20 25.63
N ALA A 57 11.58 11.88 24.68
CA ALA A 57 12.53 12.95 24.98
C ALA A 57 11.86 14.18 25.64
N ALA A 58 10.57 14.41 25.38
CA ALA A 58 9.76 15.42 26.06
C ALA A 58 9.26 14.97 27.45
N GLY A 59 9.54 13.74 27.86
CA GLY A 59 9.23 13.21 29.20
C GLY A 59 7.97 12.35 29.29
N TYR A 60 7.32 12.01 28.18
CA TYR A 60 6.14 11.16 28.17
C TYR A 60 6.51 9.67 28.24
N ARG A 61 5.68 8.87 28.92
CA ARG A 61 5.73 7.39 28.88
C ARG A 61 5.01 6.91 27.62
N VAL A 62 5.77 6.54 26.59
CA VAL A 62 5.23 6.16 25.28
C VAL A 62 5.36 4.66 25.07
N ALA A 63 4.29 4.00 24.63
CA ALA A 63 4.31 2.63 24.14
C ALA A 63 3.88 2.57 22.67
N VAL A 64 4.29 1.51 21.97
CA VAL A 64 3.91 1.26 20.58
C VAL A 64 3.16 -0.05 20.49
N LEU A 65 1.95 -0.03 19.91
CA LEU A 65 1.19 -1.22 19.57
C LEU A 65 1.36 -1.54 18.09
N ALA A 66 2.23 -2.50 17.80
CA ALA A 66 2.50 -3.04 16.46
C ALA A 66 1.99 -4.50 16.37
N HIS A 67 0.72 -4.72 16.69
CA HIS A 67 0.17 -6.08 16.82
C HIS A 67 -0.17 -6.74 15.49
N ASN A 68 -0.48 -5.97 14.45
CA ASN A 68 -1.05 -6.48 13.20
C ASN A 68 -0.11 -7.47 12.49
N ILE A 69 1.20 -7.22 12.54
CA ILE A 69 2.21 -8.10 11.91
C ILE A 69 2.37 -9.40 12.69
N ASP A 70 2.41 -9.33 14.03
CA ASP A 70 2.50 -10.52 14.88
C ASP A 70 1.23 -11.37 14.80
N GLY A 71 0.07 -10.72 14.71
CA GLY A 71 -1.21 -11.36 14.44
C GLY A 71 -1.20 -12.07 13.09
N PHE A 72 -0.79 -11.38 12.02
CA PHE A 72 -0.65 -11.99 10.69
C PHE A 72 0.31 -13.19 10.69
N ALA A 73 1.46 -13.09 11.34
CA ALA A 73 2.40 -14.21 11.46
C ALA A 73 1.75 -15.41 12.14
N SER A 74 0.93 -15.18 13.17
CA SER A 74 0.20 -16.22 13.89
C SER A 74 -0.92 -16.84 13.04
N ASP A 75 -1.72 -16.00 12.36
CA ASP A 75 -2.84 -16.43 11.51
C ASP A 75 -2.38 -17.36 10.36
N TRP A 76 -1.17 -17.14 9.86
CA TRP A 76 -0.60 -17.87 8.72
C TRP A 76 0.45 -18.92 9.11
N ASP A 77 0.67 -19.17 10.40
CA ASP A 77 1.68 -20.09 10.93
C ASP A 77 3.08 -19.85 10.35
N LEU A 78 3.53 -18.59 10.46
CA LEU A 78 4.81 -18.10 9.95
C LEU A 78 5.75 -17.67 11.11
N PRO A 79 7.08 -17.84 10.98
CA PRO A 79 8.02 -17.36 11.99
C PRO A 79 7.93 -15.84 12.15
N ARG A 80 7.61 -15.38 13.37
CA ARG A 80 7.35 -13.96 13.67
C ARG A 80 8.49 -13.04 13.23
N ASP A 81 9.73 -13.39 13.55
CA ASP A 81 10.89 -12.56 13.26
C ASP A 81 11.15 -12.46 11.75
N ASP A 82 10.91 -13.54 11.00
CA ASP A 82 11.01 -13.54 9.54
C ASP A 82 9.93 -12.66 8.91
N VAL A 83 8.68 -12.73 9.40
CA VAL A 83 7.59 -11.86 8.93
C VAL A 83 7.92 -10.39 9.21
N ARG A 84 8.39 -10.07 10.42
CA ARG A 84 8.80 -8.71 10.77
C ARG A 84 9.89 -8.21 9.82
N MET A 85 10.98 -8.98 9.67
CA MET A 85 12.09 -8.63 8.77
C MET A 85 11.65 -8.50 7.31
N TRP A 86 10.79 -9.39 6.82
CA TRP A 86 10.22 -9.30 5.48
C TRP A 86 9.41 -8.01 5.31
N THR A 87 8.58 -7.65 6.29
CA THR A 87 7.85 -6.38 6.28
C THR A 87 8.81 -5.20 6.28
N LEU A 88 9.90 -5.22 7.06
CA LEU A 88 10.91 -4.16 7.03
C LEU A 88 11.54 -3.98 5.66
N VAL A 89 11.89 -5.09 5.00
CA VAL A 89 12.41 -5.07 3.64
C VAL A 89 11.38 -4.45 2.70
N ARG A 90 10.11 -4.88 2.78
CA ARG A 90 9.02 -4.36 1.96
C ARG A 90 8.82 -2.86 2.15
N GLU A 91 8.77 -2.38 3.39
CA GLU A 91 8.59 -0.96 3.69
C GLU A 91 9.77 -0.13 3.21
N PHE A 92 11.00 -0.63 3.41
CA PHE A 92 12.18 0.05 2.91
C PHE A 92 12.18 0.14 1.38
N VAL A 93 11.90 -0.96 0.68
CA VAL A 93 11.78 -1.01 -0.79
C VAL A 93 10.71 -0.04 -1.29
N THR A 94 9.53 -0.05 -0.66
CA THR A 94 8.42 0.84 -1.01
C THR A 94 8.81 2.31 -0.78
N HIS A 95 9.50 2.61 0.33
CA HIS A 95 10.02 3.94 0.60
C HIS A 95 11.06 4.39 -0.45
N GLN A 96 11.88 3.48 -0.99
CA GLN A 96 12.85 3.85 -2.04
C GLN A 96 12.16 4.31 -3.32
N ILE A 97 11.15 3.58 -3.82
CA ILE A 97 10.46 3.95 -5.06
C ILE A 97 9.64 5.24 -4.93
N TYR A 98 8.97 5.45 -3.78
CA TYR A 98 8.27 6.71 -3.51
C TYR A 98 9.20 7.86 -3.09
N GLY A 99 10.47 7.56 -2.79
CA GLY A 99 11.52 8.56 -2.64
C GLY A 99 11.87 9.26 -3.96
N LEU A 100 11.57 8.63 -5.10
CA LEU A 100 11.76 9.21 -6.43
C LEU A 100 10.68 10.24 -6.72
N ALA A 101 11.08 11.50 -6.89
CA ALA A 101 10.13 12.60 -7.08
C ALA A 101 9.20 12.35 -8.28
N HIS A 102 9.72 11.91 -9.43
CA HIS A 102 8.89 11.68 -10.62
C HIS A 102 7.87 10.56 -10.45
N VAL A 103 8.19 9.50 -9.69
CA VAL A 103 7.24 8.41 -9.41
C VAL A 103 6.16 8.89 -8.45
N ARG A 104 6.56 9.52 -7.33
CA ARG A 104 5.63 10.07 -6.35
C ARG A 104 4.69 11.09 -6.98
N ASP A 105 5.22 12.00 -7.77
CA ASP A 105 4.45 13.09 -8.38
C ASP A 105 3.51 12.53 -9.47
N ALA A 106 3.94 11.52 -10.23
CA ALA A 106 3.06 10.82 -11.18
C ALA A 106 1.90 10.11 -10.48
N VAL A 107 2.16 9.34 -9.42
CA VAL A 107 1.10 8.64 -8.66
C VAL A 107 0.16 9.64 -8.01
N ASN A 108 0.69 10.62 -7.27
CA ASN A 108 -0.13 11.62 -6.59
C ASN A 108 -0.93 12.45 -7.59
N GLY A 109 -0.34 12.83 -8.73
CA GLY A 109 -1.03 13.57 -9.77
C GLY A 109 -2.18 12.78 -10.37
N LEU A 110 -1.95 11.52 -10.76
CA LEU A 110 -2.98 10.67 -11.35
C LEU A 110 -4.13 10.36 -10.38
N ILE A 111 -3.82 10.05 -9.10
CA ILE A 111 -4.83 9.85 -8.06
C ILE A 111 -5.61 11.15 -7.83
N SER A 112 -4.92 12.29 -7.67
CA SER A 112 -5.58 13.58 -7.44
C SER A 112 -6.51 13.95 -8.59
N SER A 113 -6.07 13.77 -9.84
CA SER A 113 -6.92 13.99 -11.02
C SER A 113 -8.09 13.01 -11.09
N HIS A 114 -7.88 11.74 -10.75
CA HIS A 114 -8.94 10.73 -10.75
C HIS A 114 -10.03 11.05 -9.72
N VAL A 115 -9.64 11.43 -8.51
CA VAL A 115 -10.57 11.82 -7.43
C VAL A 115 -11.25 13.15 -7.77
N ALA A 116 -10.52 14.14 -8.31
CA ALA A 116 -11.10 15.43 -8.71
C ALA A 116 -12.10 15.30 -9.87
N ALA A 117 -11.98 14.25 -10.68
CA ALA A 117 -12.90 13.92 -11.77
C ALA A 117 -14.18 13.20 -11.29
N PHE A 118 -14.28 12.84 -10.00
CA PHE A 118 -15.48 12.24 -9.43
C PHE A 118 -16.65 13.24 -9.45
N ARG A 119 -17.82 12.79 -9.90
CA ARG A 119 -19.06 13.58 -9.92
C ARG A 119 -20.16 12.74 -9.26
N PRO A 120 -20.63 13.11 -8.06
CA PRO A 120 -21.80 12.49 -7.48
C PRO A 120 -23.02 12.78 -8.36
N ASP A 121 -23.84 11.77 -8.63
CA ASP A 121 -25.16 11.97 -9.27
C ASP A 121 -26.25 11.84 -8.20
N PRO A 122 -26.85 12.96 -7.74
CA PRO A 122 -27.91 12.95 -6.74
C PRO A 122 -29.19 12.27 -7.23
N HIS A 123 -29.38 12.15 -8.54
CA HIS A 123 -30.59 11.62 -9.16
C HIS A 123 -30.50 10.14 -9.49
N ALA A 124 -29.30 9.56 -9.57
CA ALA A 124 -29.10 8.15 -9.88
C ALA A 124 -29.82 7.20 -8.90
N ILE A 125 -29.91 7.56 -7.61
CA ILE A 125 -30.65 6.76 -6.62
C ILE A 125 -32.15 6.78 -6.94
N SER A 126 -32.70 7.95 -7.25
CA SER A 126 -34.12 8.13 -7.58
C SER A 126 -34.49 7.39 -8.86
N GLU A 127 -33.62 7.45 -9.88
CA GLU A 127 -33.82 6.75 -11.14
C GLU A 127 -33.79 5.22 -10.94
N LYS A 128 -32.84 4.71 -10.13
CA LYS A 128 -32.77 3.28 -9.79
C LYS A 128 -33.96 2.83 -8.94
N LEU A 129 -34.40 3.61 -7.95
CA LEU A 129 -35.59 3.29 -7.15
C LEU A 129 -36.85 3.24 -8.03
N SER A 130 -37.03 4.19 -8.96
CA SER A 130 -38.16 4.18 -9.90
C SER A 130 -38.17 2.94 -10.81
N SER A 131 -36.98 2.41 -11.14
CA SER A 131 -36.85 1.15 -11.90
C SER A 131 -37.21 -0.10 -11.08
N ILE A 132 -37.01 -0.04 -9.75
CA ILE A 132 -37.31 -1.15 -8.83
C ILE A 132 -38.80 -1.18 -8.46
N GLU A 133 -39.45 -0.01 -8.31
CA GLU A 133 -40.89 0.11 -8.06
C GLU A 133 -41.77 -0.55 -9.14
N SER A 134 -41.22 -0.77 -10.34
CA SER A 134 -41.89 -1.45 -11.45
C SER A 134 -41.80 -2.99 -11.39
N SER A 135 -41.20 -3.57 -10.32
CA SER A 135 -40.96 -5.01 -10.15
C SER A 135 -41.87 -5.65 -9.07
N ASP A 136 -41.95 -6.98 -9.05
CA ASP A 136 -42.76 -7.76 -8.10
C ASP A 136 -42.34 -7.49 -6.62
N PRO A 137 -43.24 -7.55 -5.62
CA PRO A 137 -42.93 -7.17 -4.23
C PRO A 137 -41.78 -7.96 -3.57
N GLY A 138 -41.53 -9.20 -4.01
CA GLY A 138 -40.40 -10.01 -3.55
C GLY A 138 -39.05 -9.50 -4.06
N ASP A 139 -39.02 -9.02 -5.32
CA ASP A 139 -37.82 -8.48 -5.96
C ASP A 139 -37.48 -7.07 -5.44
N MET A 140 -38.49 -6.32 -4.99
CA MET A 140 -38.31 -4.99 -4.41
C MET A 140 -37.47 -5.01 -3.13
N MET A 141 -37.78 -5.93 -2.19
CA MET A 141 -37.03 -6.04 -0.94
C MET A 141 -35.58 -6.49 -1.18
N ALA A 142 -35.35 -7.44 -2.09
CA ALA A 142 -34.00 -7.87 -2.46
C ALA A 142 -33.20 -6.75 -3.13
N SER A 143 -33.85 -5.96 -3.99
CA SER A 143 -33.22 -4.84 -4.70
C SER A 143 -32.88 -3.66 -3.78
N LEU A 144 -33.74 -3.35 -2.80
CA LEU A 144 -33.45 -2.36 -1.76
C LEU A 144 -32.29 -2.79 -0.87
N GLN A 145 -32.23 -4.07 -0.51
CA GLN A 145 -31.12 -4.63 0.28
C GLN A 145 -29.79 -4.56 -0.49
N LYS A 146 -29.83 -4.80 -1.81
CA LYS A 146 -28.68 -4.64 -2.71
C LYS A 146 -28.25 -3.18 -2.86
N LEU A 147 -29.19 -2.24 -2.98
CA LEU A 147 -28.90 -0.80 -3.00
C LEU A 147 -28.21 -0.36 -1.72
N LEU A 148 -28.74 -0.69 -0.55
CA LEU A 148 -28.16 -0.34 0.74
C LEU A 148 -26.80 -1.02 1.00
N GLY A 149 -26.55 -2.18 0.38
CA GLY A 149 -25.29 -2.91 0.47
C GLY A 149 -24.22 -2.49 -0.53
N ASP A 150 -24.52 -1.60 -1.49
CA ASP A 150 -23.59 -1.18 -2.53
C ASP A 150 -23.39 0.35 -2.54
N PRO A 151 -22.27 0.84 -1.97
CA PRO A 151 -21.97 2.27 -1.86
C PRO A 151 -21.90 3.00 -3.21
N GLU A 152 -21.48 2.31 -4.28
CA GLU A 152 -21.42 2.90 -5.62
C GLU A 152 -22.84 3.19 -6.13
N LEU A 153 -23.78 2.29 -5.85
CA LEU A 153 -25.19 2.48 -6.16
C LEU A 153 -25.83 3.56 -5.28
N LEU A 154 -25.47 3.62 -3.99
CA LEU A 154 -25.96 4.64 -3.05
C LEU A 154 -25.48 6.04 -3.36
N LEU A 155 -24.28 6.22 -3.89
CA LEU A 155 -23.75 7.55 -4.17
C LEU A 155 -24.01 7.99 -5.60
N GLY A 156 -24.71 7.18 -6.39
CA GLY A 156 -24.88 7.45 -7.81
C GLY A 156 -23.52 7.58 -8.49
N ALA A 157 -22.53 6.81 -8.03
CA ALA A 157 -21.14 6.91 -8.46
C ALA A 157 -21.02 6.36 -9.88
N VAL A 158 -21.46 7.15 -10.86
CA VAL A 158 -21.19 6.88 -12.26
C VAL A 158 -19.80 7.42 -12.53
N ARG A 159 -18.88 6.51 -12.84
CA ARG A 159 -17.53 6.90 -13.30
C ARG A 159 -17.66 7.89 -14.44
N THR A 160 -16.91 8.98 -14.37
CA THR A 160 -16.97 10.01 -15.41
C THR A 160 -16.11 9.62 -16.62
N PRO A 161 -16.42 10.11 -17.84
CA PRO A 161 -15.56 9.90 -19.01
C PRO A 161 -14.12 10.39 -18.80
N GLU A 162 -13.89 11.33 -17.89
CA GLU A 162 -12.56 11.80 -17.50
C GLU A 162 -11.83 10.78 -16.62
N GLN A 163 -12.51 10.17 -15.64
CA GLN A 163 -11.96 9.06 -14.87
C GLN A 163 -11.58 7.87 -15.77
N ASP A 164 -12.41 7.54 -16.76
CA ASP A 164 -12.12 6.46 -17.71
C ASP A 164 -10.90 6.73 -18.60
N ARG A 165 -10.62 8.00 -18.93
CA ARG A 165 -9.41 8.38 -19.68
C ARG A 165 -8.14 8.30 -18.84
N LEU A 166 -8.22 8.62 -17.54
CA LEU A 166 -7.08 8.58 -16.63
C LEU A 166 -6.71 7.16 -16.19
N ARG A 167 -7.70 6.27 -16.14
CA ARG A 167 -7.58 4.93 -15.56
C ARG A 167 -6.45 4.09 -16.17
N PRO A 168 -6.30 3.96 -17.50
CA PRO A 168 -5.22 3.13 -18.07
C PRO A 168 -3.84 3.58 -17.60
N ARG A 169 -3.61 4.89 -17.50
CA ARG A 169 -2.32 5.43 -17.04
C ARG A 169 -2.13 5.23 -15.54
N LEU A 170 -3.17 5.45 -14.73
CA LEU A 170 -3.14 5.18 -13.28
C LEU A 170 -2.85 3.70 -13.00
N ASP A 171 -3.61 2.80 -13.61
CA ASP A 171 -3.45 1.35 -13.48
C ASP A 171 -2.04 0.92 -13.88
N THR A 172 -1.48 1.53 -14.94
CA THR A 172 -0.13 1.22 -15.39
C THR A 172 0.92 1.60 -14.35
N VAL A 173 0.92 2.85 -13.88
CA VAL A 173 1.93 3.30 -12.93
C VAL A 173 1.82 2.53 -11.62
N LEU A 174 0.61 2.28 -11.12
CA LEU A 174 0.39 1.48 -9.91
C LEU A 174 0.88 0.04 -10.10
N SER A 175 0.56 -0.61 -11.22
CA SER A 175 0.99 -1.99 -11.50
C SER A 175 2.52 -2.09 -11.58
N VAL A 176 3.20 -1.13 -12.21
CA VAL A 176 4.67 -1.10 -12.26
C VAL A 176 5.27 -0.93 -10.87
N VAL A 177 4.76 0.01 -10.06
CA VAL A 177 5.23 0.22 -8.69
C VAL A 177 5.04 -1.02 -7.83
N ILE A 178 3.87 -1.67 -7.92
CA ILE A 178 3.56 -2.91 -7.19
C ILE A 178 4.49 -4.04 -7.64
N GLY A 179 4.59 -4.29 -8.95
CA GLY A 179 5.42 -5.35 -9.50
C GLY A 179 6.89 -5.18 -9.15
N TRP A 180 7.40 -3.94 -9.25
CA TRP A 180 8.77 -3.62 -8.87
C TRP A 180 8.99 -3.81 -7.36
N SER A 181 8.04 -3.36 -6.53
CA SER A 181 8.15 -3.48 -5.07
C SER A 181 8.13 -4.94 -4.62
N ASP A 182 7.25 -5.76 -5.20
CA ASP A 182 7.18 -7.18 -4.90
C ASP A 182 8.47 -7.90 -5.36
N TYR A 183 8.96 -7.62 -6.58
CA TYR A 183 10.22 -8.20 -7.08
C TYR A 183 11.43 -7.83 -6.21
N MET A 184 11.57 -6.55 -5.85
CA MET A 184 12.69 -6.08 -5.03
C MET A 184 12.59 -6.60 -3.59
N THR A 185 11.37 -6.73 -3.05
CA THR A 185 11.15 -7.35 -1.74
C THR A 185 11.56 -8.83 -1.76
N ASP A 186 11.18 -9.58 -2.78
CA ASP A 186 11.55 -10.99 -2.93
C ASP A 186 13.07 -11.14 -3.13
N LEU A 187 13.70 -10.26 -3.93
CA LEU A 187 15.14 -10.25 -4.17
C LEU A 187 15.96 -9.94 -2.90
N VAL A 188 15.61 -8.86 -2.19
CA VAL A 188 16.33 -8.44 -0.98
C VAL A 188 16.00 -9.37 0.19
N GLY A 189 14.73 -9.75 0.34
CA GLY A 189 14.27 -10.70 1.35
C GLY A 189 14.92 -12.07 1.19
N GLY A 190 15.11 -12.55 -0.05
CA GLY A 190 15.80 -13.81 -0.33
C GLY A 190 17.25 -13.82 0.17
N ARG A 191 17.95 -12.67 0.08
CA ARG A 191 19.34 -12.53 0.57
C ARG A 191 19.43 -12.50 2.10
N ILE A 192 18.42 -11.96 2.77
CA ILE A 192 18.42 -11.77 4.23
C ILE A 192 17.84 -12.98 4.95
N LEU A 193 16.72 -13.52 4.46
CA LEU A 193 15.92 -14.58 5.10
C LEU A 193 16.13 -15.96 4.48
N GLY A 194 16.85 -16.04 3.36
CA GLY A 194 17.04 -17.28 2.59
C GLY A 194 15.82 -17.66 1.75
N ASN A 195 14.64 -17.86 2.36
CA ASN A 195 13.43 -18.25 1.64
C ASN A 195 12.16 -17.52 2.14
N PRO A 196 11.91 -16.27 1.71
CA PRO A 196 10.72 -15.50 2.09
C PRO A 196 9.45 -15.90 1.32
N SER A 197 9.49 -16.88 0.41
CA SER A 197 8.40 -17.13 -0.55
C SER A 197 7.05 -17.43 0.09
N ARG A 198 7.03 -18.14 1.23
CA ARG A 198 5.80 -18.40 2.00
C ARG A 198 5.19 -17.12 2.57
N ILE A 199 6.02 -16.21 3.06
CA ILE A 199 5.60 -14.91 3.61
C ILE A 199 5.06 -14.03 2.49
N ALA A 200 5.80 -13.93 1.38
CA ALA A 200 5.41 -13.16 0.21
C ALA A 200 4.07 -13.65 -0.38
N GLU A 201 3.86 -14.97 -0.45
CA GLU A 201 2.61 -15.55 -0.92
C GLU A 201 1.43 -15.28 0.03
N ALA A 202 1.63 -15.45 1.35
CA ALA A 202 0.61 -15.13 2.35
C ALA A 202 0.22 -13.63 2.29
N ALA A 203 1.21 -12.75 2.15
CA ALA A 203 0.98 -11.30 2.04
C ALA A 203 0.24 -10.93 0.75
N ARG A 204 0.57 -11.57 -0.39
CA ARG A 204 -0.15 -11.38 -1.66
C ARG A 204 -1.62 -11.80 -1.56
N ARG A 205 -1.91 -12.93 -0.91
CA ARG A 205 -3.29 -13.38 -0.68
C ARG A 205 -4.06 -12.37 0.18
N ARG A 206 -3.47 -11.94 1.30
CA ARG A 206 -4.08 -10.94 2.19
C ARG A 206 -4.33 -9.60 1.49
N ARG A 207 -3.45 -9.17 0.57
CA ARG A 207 -3.63 -7.93 -0.20
C ARG A 207 -4.88 -8.00 -1.09
N ILE A 208 -5.18 -9.16 -1.66
CA ILE A 208 -6.33 -9.37 -2.55
C ILE A 208 -7.61 -9.60 -1.74
N ASP A 209 -7.52 -10.35 -0.64
CA ASP A 209 -8.66 -10.74 0.19
C ASP A 209 -9.06 -9.65 1.22
N GLY A 210 -8.62 -8.40 1.03
CA GLY A 210 -8.86 -7.28 1.95
C GLY A 210 -10.32 -7.22 2.44
N GLY A 211 -10.51 -6.94 3.74
CA GLY A 211 -11.82 -6.95 4.38
C GLY A 211 -12.80 -5.92 3.81
N GLU A 212 -14.09 -6.11 4.09
CA GLU A 212 -15.20 -5.28 3.55
C GLU A 212 -14.98 -3.76 3.74
N GLU A 213 -14.28 -3.36 4.80
CA GLU A 213 -13.95 -1.95 5.09
C GLU A 213 -12.98 -1.32 4.08
N THR A 214 -12.01 -2.07 3.57
CA THR A 214 -11.09 -1.57 2.52
C THR A 214 -11.81 -1.47 1.19
N ALA A 215 -12.65 -2.48 0.88
CA ALA A 215 -13.49 -2.47 -0.30
C ALA A 215 -14.45 -1.27 -0.33
N PHE A 216 -14.94 -0.79 0.81
CA PHE A 216 -15.79 0.41 0.88
C PHE A 216 -15.08 1.67 0.37
N VAL A 217 -13.86 1.96 0.86
CA VAL A 217 -13.09 3.16 0.47
C VAL A 217 -12.60 3.05 -0.98
N GLU A 218 -12.16 1.87 -1.38
CA GLU A 218 -11.73 1.56 -2.75
C GLU A 218 -12.86 1.77 -3.77
N ARG A 219 -14.08 1.31 -3.46
CA ARG A 219 -15.28 1.54 -4.29
C ARG A 219 -15.69 3.00 -4.33
N LEU A 220 -15.64 3.70 -3.19
CA LEU A 220 -15.96 5.12 -3.10
C LEU A 220 -15.03 5.97 -3.98
N LEU A 221 -13.73 5.70 -3.95
CA LEU A 221 -12.72 6.48 -4.65
C LEU A 221 -12.45 6.00 -6.08
N GLY A 222 -12.98 4.83 -6.47
CA GLY A 222 -12.74 4.21 -7.77
C GLY A 222 -11.31 3.71 -7.98
N VAL A 223 -10.48 3.75 -6.93
CA VAL A 223 -9.08 3.32 -6.95
C VAL A 223 -8.99 2.07 -6.09
N HIS A 224 -8.79 0.92 -6.72
CA HIS A 224 -8.68 -0.37 -6.06
C HIS A 224 -7.54 -1.18 -6.65
N ILE A 225 -6.82 -1.91 -5.80
CA ILE A 225 -5.77 -2.81 -6.23
C ILE A 225 -6.40 -4.16 -6.56
N THR A 226 -6.54 -4.47 -7.85
CA THR A 226 -7.07 -5.76 -8.31
C THR A 226 -5.98 -6.84 -8.33
N ARG A 227 -6.41 -8.10 -8.21
CA ARG A 227 -5.56 -9.26 -8.53
C ARG A 227 -4.93 -9.13 -9.92
N GLN A 228 -5.70 -8.67 -10.89
CA GLN A 228 -5.25 -8.48 -12.27
C GLN A 228 -4.10 -7.45 -12.35
N GLN A 229 -4.19 -6.30 -11.68
CA GLN A 229 -3.11 -5.31 -11.65
C GLN A 229 -1.82 -5.87 -11.02
N VAL A 230 -1.94 -6.63 -9.92
CA VAL A 230 -0.79 -7.29 -9.28
C VAL A 230 -0.13 -8.28 -10.26
N GLU A 231 -0.93 -9.10 -10.95
CA GLU A 231 -0.44 -10.08 -11.92
C GLU A 231 0.21 -9.42 -13.14
N ILE A 232 -0.40 -8.37 -13.69
CA ILE A 232 0.14 -7.61 -14.84
C ILE A 232 1.47 -6.94 -14.44
N GLY A 233 1.52 -6.27 -13.30
CA GLY A 233 2.73 -5.61 -12.80
C GLY A 233 3.88 -6.59 -12.63
N ARG A 234 3.61 -7.76 -12.05
CA ARG A 234 4.58 -8.84 -11.94
C ARG A 234 5.04 -9.34 -13.31
N SER A 235 4.10 -9.62 -14.22
CA SER A 235 4.42 -10.10 -15.58
C SER A 235 5.33 -9.12 -16.33
N PHE A 236 5.06 -7.82 -16.20
CA PHE A 236 5.92 -6.77 -16.74
C PHE A 236 7.35 -6.86 -16.19
N VAL A 237 7.51 -6.88 -14.87
CA VAL A 237 8.83 -6.93 -14.22
C VAL A 237 9.57 -8.23 -14.52
N ASP A 238 8.92 -9.38 -14.40
CA ASP A 238 9.46 -10.68 -14.77
C ASP A 238 9.93 -10.68 -16.23
N GLY A 239 9.13 -10.08 -17.12
CA GLY A 239 9.44 -9.95 -18.54
C GLY A 239 10.64 -9.03 -18.83
N VAL A 240 10.81 -7.93 -18.10
CA VAL A 240 12.00 -7.07 -18.19
C VAL A 240 13.24 -7.83 -17.70
N VAL A 241 13.15 -8.43 -16.51
CA VAL A 241 14.27 -9.13 -15.87
C VAL A 241 14.74 -10.32 -16.69
N GLN A 242 13.81 -11.06 -17.31
CA GLN A 242 14.16 -12.18 -18.19
C GLN A 242 14.96 -11.73 -19.43
N ARG A 243 14.74 -10.51 -19.93
CA ARG A 243 15.35 -10.00 -21.16
C ARG A 243 16.65 -9.24 -20.91
N ALA A 244 16.71 -8.44 -19.85
CA ALA A 244 17.80 -7.50 -19.59
C ALA A 244 18.44 -7.67 -18.20
N GLY A 245 18.08 -8.72 -17.46
CA GLY A 245 18.50 -8.90 -16.08
C GLY A 245 17.86 -7.89 -15.13
N THR A 246 18.25 -7.92 -13.85
CA THR A 246 17.76 -6.97 -12.84
C THR A 246 18.08 -5.52 -13.21
N ASP A 247 19.23 -5.29 -13.85
CA ASP A 247 19.65 -3.95 -14.28
C ASP A 247 18.74 -3.35 -15.36
N GLY A 248 17.96 -4.18 -16.05
CA GLY A 248 16.91 -3.73 -16.98
C GLY A 248 15.82 -2.87 -16.32
N LEU A 249 15.66 -2.93 -14.99
CA LEU A 249 14.72 -2.08 -14.24
C LEU A 249 15.31 -0.71 -13.89
N THR A 250 16.61 -0.50 -14.04
CA THR A 250 17.32 0.75 -13.71
C THR A 250 16.68 2.01 -14.31
N PRO A 251 16.18 2.00 -15.55
CA PRO A 251 15.55 3.18 -16.14
C PRO A 251 14.37 3.74 -15.33
N LEU A 252 13.68 2.93 -14.50
CA LEU A 252 12.61 3.40 -13.61
C LEU A 252 13.10 4.47 -12.62
N TYR A 253 14.38 4.45 -12.23
CA TYR A 253 14.97 5.43 -11.32
C TYR A 253 15.28 6.78 -11.98
N GLY A 254 15.26 6.84 -13.32
CA GLY A 254 15.77 7.99 -14.08
C GLY A 254 14.82 9.18 -14.10
N ALA A 255 13.74 9.09 -14.88
CA ALA A 255 12.84 10.21 -15.14
C ALA A 255 11.39 9.77 -15.37
N SER A 256 10.45 10.72 -15.36
CA SER A 256 9.01 10.47 -15.58
C SER A 256 8.71 9.83 -16.92
N GLU A 257 9.48 10.16 -17.95
CA GLU A 257 9.32 9.67 -19.32
C GLU A 257 9.67 8.18 -19.41
N ASN A 258 10.46 7.68 -18.46
CA ASN A 258 10.83 6.27 -18.40
C ASN A 258 9.71 5.40 -17.81
N LEU A 259 8.66 5.97 -17.23
CA LEU A 259 7.53 5.18 -16.72
C LEU A 259 6.80 4.48 -17.89
N PRO A 260 6.60 3.15 -17.83
CA PRO A 260 5.96 2.39 -18.91
C PRO A 260 4.59 2.94 -19.29
N THR A 261 4.28 2.97 -20.59
CA THR A 261 2.93 3.21 -21.10
C THR A 261 2.03 1.97 -20.92
N PRO A 262 0.70 2.10 -21.07
CA PRO A 262 -0.19 0.93 -20.96
C PRO A 262 0.17 -0.22 -21.92
N SER A 263 0.53 0.10 -23.17
CA SER A 263 0.96 -0.91 -24.14
C SER A 263 2.29 -1.56 -23.77
N GLU A 264 3.19 -0.80 -23.15
CA GLU A 264 4.50 -1.29 -22.69
C GLU A 264 4.40 -2.17 -21.45
N LEU A 265 3.41 -1.92 -20.59
CA LEU A 265 3.12 -2.77 -19.44
C LEU A 265 2.75 -4.19 -19.89
N GLU A 266 1.93 -4.30 -20.93
CA GLU A 266 1.52 -5.60 -21.51
C GLU A 266 2.67 -6.27 -22.29
N ALA A 267 3.56 -5.47 -22.88
CA ALA A 267 4.67 -5.93 -23.69
C ALA A 267 6.00 -5.29 -23.24
N PRO A 268 6.64 -5.79 -22.17
CA PRO A 268 7.86 -5.21 -21.60
C PRO A 268 9.04 -5.06 -22.57
N GLY A 269 9.07 -5.80 -23.68
CA GLY A 269 10.07 -5.61 -24.74
C GLY A 269 9.94 -4.26 -25.46
N LEU A 270 8.73 -3.71 -25.60
CA LEU A 270 8.52 -2.38 -26.19
C LEU A 270 9.13 -1.29 -25.32
N TRP A 271 9.02 -1.43 -24.01
CA TRP A 271 9.60 -0.50 -23.04
C TRP A 271 11.12 -0.45 -23.15
N LEU A 272 11.76 -1.63 -23.15
CA LEU A 272 13.21 -1.74 -23.30
C LEU A 272 13.68 -1.13 -24.63
N ALA A 273 13.02 -1.47 -25.74
CA ALA A 273 13.37 -0.95 -27.05
C ALA A 273 13.25 0.59 -27.12
N ARG A 274 12.22 1.18 -26.51
CA ARG A 274 12.07 2.64 -26.46
C ARG A 274 13.22 3.30 -25.69
N LEU A 275 13.63 2.71 -24.58
CA LEU A 275 14.68 3.26 -23.72
C LEU A 275 16.07 3.12 -24.34
N GLU A 276 16.34 2.04 -25.09
CA GLU A 276 17.57 1.89 -25.88
C GLU A 276 17.69 3.00 -26.92
N ILE A 277 16.62 3.30 -27.67
CA ILE A 277 16.61 4.37 -28.68
C ILE A 277 16.78 5.77 -28.06
N SER A 278 16.33 5.96 -26.81
CA SER A 278 16.41 7.25 -26.13
C SER A 278 17.75 7.49 -25.43
N GLY A 279 18.59 6.46 -25.32
CA GLY A 279 19.90 6.49 -24.65
C GLY A 279 21.09 6.75 -25.57
N ASP A 280 20.90 6.69 -26.89
CA ASP A 280 21.85 7.08 -27.95
C ASP A 280 21.68 8.55 -28.36
#